data_AF-A0ABD4K2D7-F1
#
_entry.id   AF-A0ABD4K2D7-F1
#
_cell.length_a   1.000
_cell.length_b   1.000
_cell.length_c   1.000
_cell.angle_alpha   90.00
_cell.angle_beta   90.00
_cell.angle_gamma   90.00
#
_symmetry.space_group_name_H-M   'P 1'
#
loop_
_entity.id
_entity.type
_entity.pdbx_description
1 polymer ?
#
loop_
_entity_poly.entity_id
_entity_poly.type
_entity_poly.pdbx_seq_one_letter_code
_entity_poly.pdbx_strand_id
1 'polypeptide(L)'
;MKVLTFKNDTVSVGDIFVSSWGYEQTNVTFYQVLSVHGKKTVTVREIRANSEYTDSMVGFKTPVLNDFTGECFKRQIKDFGDELAIKIEDFETAYKTLPEEKHRFSSYY
;
A
#
# COMPACT_ATOMS: atom_id res chain seq x y z
N MET A 1 5.52 -19.19 -9.73
CA MET A 1 5.65 -17.77 -9.33
C MET A 1 6.36 -17.71 -7.99
N LYS A 2 7.21 -16.72 -7.74
CA LYS A 2 7.96 -16.64 -6.49
C LYS A 2 7.08 -15.94 -5.45
N VAL A 3 6.92 -16.60 -4.31
CA VAL A 3 6.10 -16.14 -3.18
C VAL A 3 7.00 -16.11 -1.95
N LEU A 4 6.89 -15.05 -1.15
CA LEU A 4 7.49 -14.95 0.16
C LEU A 4 6.46 -15.42 1.19
N THR A 5 6.88 -16.28 2.10
CA THR A 5 6.00 -16.81 3.15
C THR A 5 6.45 -16.25 4.50
N PHE A 6 5.51 -15.64 5.20
CA PHE A 6 5.69 -15.09 6.55
C PHE A 6 4.83 -15.89 7.53
N LYS A 7 4.89 -15.53 8.82
CA LYS A 7 4.23 -16.30 9.86
C LYS A 7 2.71 -16.35 9.67
N ASN A 8 2.11 -15.21 9.30
CA ASN A 8 0.66 -15.03 9.25
C ASN A 8 0.12 -14.87 7.83
N ASP A 9 0.97 -14.56 6.84
CA ASP A 9 0.53 -14.30 5.47
C ASP A 9 1.67 -14.50 4.45
N THR A 10 1.37 -14.35 3.16
CA THR A 10 2.30 -14.47 2.04
C THR A 10 2.37 -13.18 1.23
N VAL A 11 3.47 -12.97 0.50
CA VAL A 11 3.61 -11.84 -0.44
C VAL A 11 4.10 -12.33 -1.79
N SER A 12 3.44 -11.89 -2.83
CA SER A 12 3.60 -12.28 -4.22
C SER A 12 3.52 -11.05 -5.13
N VAL A 13 3.89 -11.24 -6.40
CA VAL A 13 3.78 -10.16 -7.41
C VAL A 13 2.31 -9.85 -7.63
N GLY A 14 1.96 -8.57 -7.60
CA GLY A 14 0.58 -8.08 -7.70
C GLY A 14 -0.09 -7.76 -6.36
N ASP A 15 0.48 -8.20 -5.23
CA ASP A 15 -0.03 -7.79 -3.91
C ASP A 15 0.10 -6.28 -3.70
N ILE A 16 -0.85 -5.71 -2.95
CA ILE A 16 -0.97 -4.28 -2.71
C ILE A 16 -0.67 -3.96 -1.25
N PHE A 17 0.07 -2.89 -1.05
CA PHE A 17 0.30 -2.25 0.23
C PHE A 17 -0.32 -0.86 0.20
N VAL A 18 -0.91 -0.43 1.31
CA VAL A 18 -1.53 0.89 1.46
C VAL A 18 -0.94 1.59 2.67
N SER A 19 -0.54 2.84 2.48
CA SER A 19 -0.26 3.76 3.57
C SER A 19 -1.43 4.71 3.74
N SER A 20 -1.75 5.02 4.99
CA SER A 20 -2.69 6.07 5.34
C SER A 20 -2.06 6.90 6.44
N TRP A 21 -1.75 8.15 6.13
CA TRP A 21 -1.11 9.07 7.06
C TRP A 21 -1.64 10.48 6.83
N GLY A 22 -1.68 11.27 7.89
CA GLY A 22 -2.28 12.58 7.82
C GLY A 22 -2.29 13.24 9.18
N TYR A 23 -2.11 14.56 9.18
CA TYR A 23 -2.34 15.37 10.36
C TYR A 23 -3.65 16.14 10.20
N GLU A 24 -3.67 17.06 9.23
CA GLU A 24 -4.88 17.79 8.86
C GLU A 24 -5.67 17.06 7.77
N GLN A 25 -5.01 16.56 6.73
CA GLN A 25 -5.64 15.76 5.66
C GLN A 25 -5.12 14.33 5.69
N THR A 26 -5.98 13.36 5.37
CA THR A 26 -5.60 11.96 5.30
C THR A 26 -5.13 11.64 3.88
N ASN A 27 -3.82 11.42 3.72
CA ASN A 27 -3.22 10.91 2.50
C ASN A 27 -3.28 9.39 2.51
N VAL A 28 -3.92 8.84 1.48
CA VAL A 28 -3.93 7.40 1.19
C VAL A 28 -3.16 7.17 -0.09
N THR A 29 -2.12 6.34 -0.02
CA THR A 29 -1.23 5.98 -1.12
C THR A 29 -1.12 4.46 -1.23
N PHE A 30 -1.11 3.95 -2.46
CA PHE A 30 -1.06 2.51 -2.73
C PHE A 30 0.23 2.14 -3.45
N TYR A 31 0.77 0.96 -3.13
CA TYR A 31 1.99 0.42 -3.70
C TYR A 31 1.75 -1.02 -4.14
N GLN A 32 2.08 -1.34 -5.38
CA GLN A 32 1.96 -2.69 -5.92
C GLN A 32 3.33 -3.38 -5.99
N VAL A 33 3.37 -4.66 -5.59
CA VAL A 33 4.58 -5.49 -5.68
C VAL A 33 4.84 -5.87 -7.14
N LEU A 34 6.00 -5.48 -7.65
CA LEU A 34 6.47 -5.80 -8.99
C LEU A 34 7.32 -7.07 -9.03
N SER A 35 8.12 -7.29 -7.99
CA SER A 35 9.01 -8.46 -7.91
C SER A 35 9.38 -8.78 -6.47
N VAL A 36 9.66 -10.06 -6.21
CA VAL A 36 10.12 -10.55 -4.90
C VAL A 36 11.55 -11.08 -4.96
N HIS A 37 12.36 -10.75 -3.96
CA HIS A 37 13.80 -10.98 -3.91
C HIS A 37 14.23 -11.58 -2.57
N GLY A 38 15.22 -12.46 -2.61
CA GLY A 38 15.73 -13.11 -1.40
C GLY A 38 14.62 -13.77 -0.59
N LYS A 39 14.63 -13.53 0.74
CA LYS A 39 13.68 -14.09 1.71
C LYS A 39 12.60 -13.11 2.16
N LYS A 40 12.85 -11.80 2.07
CA LYS A 40 11.97 -10.77 2.69
C LYS A 40 11.95 -9.43 1.94
N THR A 41 12.51 -9.37 0.74
CA THR A 41 12.65 -8.10 0.00
C THR A 41 11.70 -8.09 -1.19
N VAL A 42 11.05 -6.96 -1.40
CA VAL A 42 10.16 -6.72 -2.54
C VAL A 42 10.57 -5.44 -3.26
N THR A 43 10.37 -5.41 -4.57
CA THR A 43 10.36 -4.16 -5.33
C THR A 43 8.90 -3.76 -5.48
N VAL A 44 8.57 -2.56 -5.03
CA VAL A 44 7.24 -1.98 -5.11
C VAL A 44 7.28 -0.71 -5.94
N ARG A 45 6.11 -0.32 -6.45
CA ARG A 45 5.92 0.96 -7.11
C ARG A 45 4.56 1.50 -6.74
N GLU A 46 4.48 2.81 -6.60
CA GLU A 46 3.23 3.50 -6.36
C GLU A 46 2.26 3.25 -7.53
N ILE A 47 0.97 3.12 -7.21
CA ILE A 47 -0.10 3.05 -8.20
C ILE A 47 -1.14 4.13 -7.93
N ARG A 48 -1.80 4.57 -9.00
CA ARG A 48 -2.85 5.56 -8.92
C ARG A 48 -3.98 5.09 -7.99
N ALA A 49 -4.55 6.02 -7.26
CA ALA A 49 -5.76 5.81 -6.47
C ALA A 49 -6.97 6.40 -7.19
N ASN A 50 -8.07 5.66 -7.25
CA ASN A 50 -9.37 6.23 -7.54
C ASN A 50 -9.98 6.81 -6.27
N SER A 51 -10.67 7.94 -6.36
CA SER A 51 -11.30 8.61 -5.22
C SER A 51 -12.80 8.68 -5.41
N GLU A 52 -13.55 8.11 -4.47
CA GLU A 52 -15.01 8.18 -4.41
C GLU A 52 -15.41 9.07 -3.22
N TYR A 53 -15.95 10.26 -3.51
CA TYR A 53 -16.41 11.17 -2.46
C TYR A 53 -17.80 10.77 -1.98
N THR A 54 -17.95 10.62 -0.66
CA THR A 54 -19.25 10.37 -0.02
C THR A 54 -19.84 11.63 0.61
N ASP A 55 -18.99 12.62 0.89
CA ASP A 55 -19.37 13.93 1.39
C ASP A 55 -18.38 14.98 0.83
N SER A 56 -18.57 16.26 1.14
CA SER A 56 -17.78 17.38 0.59
C SER A 56 -16.27 17.25 0.86
N MET A 57 -15.91 16.63 1.99
CA MET A 57 -14.53 16.56 2.49
C MET A 57 -14.09 15.14 2.89
N VAL A 58 -14.91 14.13 2.61
CA VAL A 58 -14.67 12.75 3.02
C VAL A 58 -15.01 11.81 1.88
N GLY A 59 -14.18 10.80 1.69
CA GLY A 59 -14.42 9.76 0.71
C GLY A 59 -13.62 8.50 0.99
N PHE A 60 -13.62 7.63 -0.01
CA PHE A 60 -12.85 6.40 -0.03
C PHE A 60 -11.90 6.40 -1.22
N LYS A 61 -10.72 5.83 -1.03
CA LYS A 61 -9.80 5.51 -2.12
C LYS A 61 -9.71 4.02 -2.35
N THR A 62 -9.58 3.65 -3.61
CA THR A 62 -9.30 2.28 -4.06
C THR A 62 -8.10 2.27 -5.01
N PRO A 63 -7.25 1.22 -4.97
CA PRO A 63 -6.10 1.12 -5.86
C PRO A 63 -6.54 0.86 -7.30
N VAL A 64 -5.92 1.56 -8.25
CA VAL A 64 -6.06 1.26 -9.70
C VAL A 64 -4.90 0.35 -10.09
N LEU A 65 -5.17 -0.96 -10.16
CA LEU A 65 -4.15 -1.97 -10.40
C LEU A 65 -3.39 -1.72 -11.72
N ASN A 66 -2.07 -1.85 -11.66
CA ASN A 66 -1.14 -1.67 -12.77
C ASN A 66 -1.04 -0.24 -13.36
N ASP A 67 -1.74 0.75 -12.78
CA ASP A 67 -1.60 2.16 -13.17
C ASP A 67 -0.47 2.82 -12.37
N PHE A 68 0.76 2.50 -12.76
CA PHE A 68 1.96 2.84 -11.99
C PHE A 68 2.34 4.32 -12.08
N THR A 69 2.61 4.92 -10.93
CA THR A 69 3.11 6.29 -10.78
C THR A 69 4.51 6.28 -10.14
N GLY A 70 5.26 7.38 -10.31
CA GLY A 70 6.58 7.53 -9.68
C GLY A 70 7.61 6.47 -10.10
N GLU A 71 8.65 6.31 -9.28
CA GLU A 71 9.73 5.35 -9.49
C GLU A 71 9.53 4.07 -8.66
N CYS A 72 10.08 2.95 -9.12
CA CYS A 72 10.09 1.72 -8.33
C CYS A 72 11.22 1.76 -7.28
N PHE A 73 10.97 1.18 -6.12
CA PHE A 73 11.97 1.09 -5.06
C PHE A 73 11.86 -0.22 -4.28
N LYS A 74 12.94 -0.59 -3.60
CA LYS A 74 13.01 -1.83 -2.81
C LYS A 74 12.69 -1.58 -1.35
N ARG A 75 11.92 -2.48 -0.74
CA ARG A 75 11.64 -2.50 0.70
C ARG A 75 11.72 -3.93 1.24
N GLN A 76 11.99 -4.02 2.55
CA GLN A 76 11.87 -5.28 3.28
C GLN A 76 10.48 -5.35 3.90
N ILE A 77 9.82 -6.50 3.74
CA ILE A 77 8.62 -6.84 4.48
C ILE A 77 9.00 -7.03 5.94
N LYS A 78 8.16 -6.51 6.82
CA LYS A 78 8.21 -6.70 8.27
C LYS A 78 6.92 -7.34 8.75
N ASP A 79 7.06 -8.30 9.65
CA ASP A 79 5.95 -8.81 10.45
C ASP A 79 5.62 -7.78 11.54
N PHE A 80 4.47 -7.13 11.46
CA PHE A 80 3.98 -6.19 12.46
C PHE A 80 2.70 -6.75 13.10
N GLY A 81 2.88 -7.55 14.15
CA GLY A 81 1.78 -8.28 14.77
C GLY A 81 1.17 -9.29 13.78
N ASP A 82 -0.10 -9.12 13.46
CA ASP A 82 -0.83 -9.97 12.51
C ASP A 82 -0.78 -9.49 11.06
N GLU A 83 -0.17 -8.33 10.79
CA GLU A 83 -0.14 -7.70 9.48
C GLU A 83 1.28 -7.65 8.89
N LEU A 84 1.35 -7.70 7.55
CA LEU A 84 2.60 -7.50 6.82
C LEU A 84 2.74 -6.03 6.42
N ALA A 85 3.90 -5.45 6.72
CA ALA A 85 4.14 -4.04 6.51
C ALA A 85 5.45 -3.77 5.75
N ILE A 86 5.47 -2.66 5.02
CA ILE A 86 6.68 -2.05 4.46
C ILE A 86 6.81 -0.62 4.98
N LYS A 87 7.99 -0.28 5.48
CA LYS A 87 8.28 1.12 5.85
C LYS A 87 8.62 1.88 4.58
N ILE A 88 7.86 2.93 4.27
CA ILE A 88 8.13 3.80 3.12
C ILE A 88 9.13 4.88 3.57
N GLU A 89 8.74 5.67 4.56
CA GLU A 89 9.51 6.74 5.21
C GLU A 89 9.41 6.64 6.75
N ASP A 90 10.03 7.54 7.50
CA ASP A 90 9.95 7.55 8.98
C ASP A 90 8.53 7.75 9.52
N PHE A 91 7.71 8.51 8.81
CA PHE A 91 6.33 8.81 9.16
C PHE A 91 5.31 7.96 8.39
N GLU A 92 5.76 7.14 7.45
CA GLU A 92 4.89 6.41 6.52
C GLU A 92 5.20 4.91 6.52
N THR A 93 4.23 4.14 6.99
CA THR A 93 4.26 2.68 6.92
C THR A 93 3.04 2.21 6.14
N ALA A 94 3.26 1.33 5.16
CA ALA A 94 2.21 0.75 4.36
C ALA A 94 1.97 -0.71 4.78
N TYR A 95 0.71 -1.09 4.91
CA TYR A 95 0.26 -2.42 5.30
C TYR A 95 -0.35 -3.15 4.12
N LYS A 96 -0.25 -4.48 4.09
CA LYS A 96 -0.83 -5.26 3.01
C LYS A 96 -2.36 -5.12 3.05
N THR A 97 -2.96 -4.90 1.88
CA THR A 97 -4.41 -4.73 1.72
C THR A 97 -4.92 -5.50 0.51
N LEU A 98 -6.22 -5.75 0.47
CA LEU A 98 -6.89 -6.32 -0.69
C LEU A 98 -7.20 -5.22 -1.72
N PRO A 99 -7.16 -5.54 -3.02
CA PRO A 99 -7.40 -4.56 -4.08
C PRO A 99 -8.83 -3.97 -4.08
N GLU A 100 -9.79 -4.69 -3.49
CA GLU A 100 -11.19 -4.26 -3.36
C GLU A 100 -11.46 -3.46 -2.09
N GLU A 101 -10.49 -3.38 -1.17
CA GLU A 101 -10.67 -2.71 0.12
C GLU A 101 -10.69 -1.19 -0.06
N LYS A 102 -11.70 -0.57 0.55
CA LYS A 102 -11.91 0.88 0.50
C LYS A 102 -11.23 1.56 1.68
N HIS A 103 -10.33 2.48 1.38
CA HIS A 103 -9.56 3.21 2.40
C HIS A 103 -10.08 4.62 2.56
N ARG A 104 -10.58 4.96 3.75
CA ARG A 104 -11.16 6.28 4.02
C ARG A 104 -10.09 7.36 3.94
N PHE A 105 -10.43 8.48 3.31
CA PHE A 105 -9.62 9.70 3.33
C PHE A 105 -10.47 10.92 3.70
N SER A 106 -9.81 11.95 4.20
CA SER A 106 -10.38 13.26 4.51
C SER A 106 -9.52 14.34 3.89
N SER A 107 -10.16 15.35 3.30
CA SER A 107 -9.50 16.48 2.67
C SER A 107 -10.20 17.76 3.11
N TYR A 108 -9.44 18.76 3.54
CA TYR A 108 -9.95 20.08 3.90
C TYR A 108 -9.48 21.06 2.83
N TYR A 109 -10.36 21.97 2.43
CA TYR A 109 -10.06 23.09 1.51
C TYR A 109 -9.43 24.26 2.26
#